data_AF-A0A9D6M488-F1
#
_entry.id   AF-A0A9D6M488-F1
#
_cell.length_a   1.000
_cell.length_b   1.000
_cell.length_c   1.000
_cell.angle_alpha   90.00
_cell.angle_beta   90.00
_cell.angle_gamma   90.00
#
_symmetry.space_group_name_H-M   'P 1'
#
loop_
_entity.id
_entity.type
_entity.pdbx_description
1 polymer ?
#
loop_
_entity_poly.entity_id
_entity_poly.type
_entity_poly.pdbx_seq_one_letter_code
_entity_poly.pdbx_strand_id
1 'polypeptide(L)'
;MELHPYTDAWDENDRHANFKAEVALYSTVDPLPTLENLSRDTGIPVPSLIRYVLVKYAASGSDALLAMTPIVLRQMEQHVERAESAGTDAARLEAYEALRQMIAWLRAGETER
;
A
#
# COMPACT_ATOMS: atom_id res chain seq x y z
N MET A 1 6.38 -5.21 25.41
CA MET A 1 6.70 -5.96 24.17
C MET A 1 7.45 -4.97 23.29
N GLU A 2 8.54 -5.39 22.66
CA GLU A 2 9.36 -4.51 21.82
C GLU A 2 9.31 -4.99 20.38
N LEU A 3 9.18 -4.04 19.45
CA LEU A 3 9.23 -4.27 18.01
C LEU A 3 10.43 -3.49 17.48
N HIS A 4 11.47 -4.21 17.07
CA HIS A 4 12.71 -3.56 16.62
C HIS A 4 12.61 -3.16 15.14
N PRO A 5 13.15 -1.99 14.76
CA PRO A 5 13.34 -1.65 13.36
C PRO A 5 14.25 -2.69 12.70
N TYR A 6 13.95 -3.02 11.45
CA TYR A 6 14.83 -3.81 10.59
C TYR A 6 15.87 -2.89 9.96
N THR A 7 17.15 -3.19 10.14
CA THR A 7 18.27 -2.48 9.55
C THR A 7 19.29 -3.50 9.08
N ASP A 8 19.70 -3.41 7.82
CA ASP A 8 20.60 -4.36 7.20
C ASP A 8 21.31 -3.73 6.00
N ALA A 9 22.34 -4.40 5.49
CA ALA A 9 23.00 -4.05 4.23
C ALA A 9 22.89 -5.25 3.27
N TRP A 10 22.45 -5.01 2.03
CA TRP A 10 22.29 -6.05 1.02
C TRP A 10 22.91 -5.63 -0.31
N ASP A 11 23.26 -6.66 -1.10
CA ASP A 11 23.76 -6.48 -2.46
C ASP A 11 22.66 -5.91 -3.37
N GLU A 12 23.04 -5.07 -4.34
CA GLU A 12 22.10 -4.49 -5.30
C GLU A 12 21.43 -5.57 -6.18
N ASN A 13 22.08 -6.73 -6.35
CA ASN A 13 21.54 -7.87 -7.10
C ASN A 13 20.82 -8.90 -6.21
N ASP A 14 20.59 -8.62 -4.92
CA ASP A 14 19.79 -9.49 -4.06
C ASP A 14 18.35 -9.57 -4.62
N ARG A 15 17.88 -10.80 -4.86
CA ARG A 15 16.52 -11.08 -5.39
C ARG A 15 15.41 -10.43 -4.57
N HIS A 16 15.67 -10.11 -3.31
CA HIS A 16 14.75 -9.51 -2.36
C HIS A 16 15.14 -8.09 -1.93
N ALA A 17 16.11 -7.44 -2.60
CA ALA A 17 16.60 -6.10 -2.26
C ALA A 17 15.46 -5.09 -2.06
N ASN A 18 14.48 -5.06 -2.98
CA ASN A 18 13.33 -4.15 -2.90
C ASN A 18 12.45 -4.42 -1.67
N PHE A 19 12.21 -5.69 -1.36
CA PHE A 19 11.40 -6.05 -0.19
C PHE A 19 12.12 -5.75 1.12
N LYS A 20 13.43 -6.02 1.20
CA LYS A 20 14.25 -5.65 2.36
C LYS A 20 14.27 -4.13 2.57
N ALA A 21 14.39 -3.35 1.49
CA ALA A 21 14.32 -1.89 1.53
C ALA A 21 12.98 -1.38 2.06
N GLU A 22 11.88 -1.98 1.60
CA GLU A 22 10.53 -1.65 2.04
C GLU A 22 10.33 -1.99 3.53
N VAL A 23 10.72 -3.20 3.96
CA VAL A 23 10.66 -3.61 5.37
C VAL A 23 11.51 -2.67 6.25
N ALA A 24 12.72 -2.31 5.80
CA ALA A 24 13.58 -1.38 6.52
C ALA A 24 12.90 -0.01 6.67
N LEU A 25 12.33 0.53 5.60
CA LEU A 25 11.61 1.81 5.61
C LEU A 25 10.42 1.80 6.56
N TYR A 26 9.52 0.80 6.45
CA TYR A 26 8.30 0.76 7.25
C TYR A 26 8.54 0.42 8.72
N SER A 27 9.63 -0.29 9.03
CA SER A 27 9.99 -0.63 10.41
C SER A 27 10.57 0.55 11.20
N THR A 28 10.82 1.70 10.58
CA THR A 28 11.24 2.94 11.28
C THR A 28 10.15 3.53 12.16
N VAL A 29 8.89 3.22 11.88
CA VAL A 29 7.73 3.71 12.63
C VAL A 29 7.35 2.68 13.69
N ASP A 30 7.33 3.10 14.95
CA ASP A 30 6.80 2.28 16.04
C ASP A 30 5.25 2.26 15.98
N PRO A 31 4.61 1.09 15.77
CA PRO A 31 3.17 0.99 15.73
C PRO A 31 2.52 0.95 17.12
N LEU A 32 3.29 0.72 18.20
CA LEU A 32 2.74 0.48 19.53
C LEU A 32 1.93 1.66 20.08
N PRO A 33 2.35 2.93 19.97
CA PRO A 33 1.56 4.05 20.47
C PRO A 33 0.15 4.11 19.86
N THR A 34 0.02 3.80 18.58
CA THR A 34 -1.28 3.75 17.89
C THR A 34 -2.15 2.61 18.43
N LEU A 35 -1.57 1.44 18.62
CA LEU A 35 -2.28 0.26 19.15
C LEU A 35 -2.64 0.40 20.63
N GLU A 36 -1.81 1.07 21.42
CA GLU A 36 -2.07 1.40 22.82
C GLU A 36 -3.24 2.39 22.96
N ASN A 37 -3.29 3.42 22.11
CA ASN A 37 -4.42 4.34 22.06
C ASN A 37 -5.71 3.60 21.67
N LEU A 38 -5.67 2.79 20.61
CA LEU A 38 -6.81 1.98 20.20
C LEU A 38 -7.26 0.99 21.28
N SER A 39 -6.31 0.40 22.01
CA SER A 39 -6.59 -0.47 23.16
C SER A 39 -7.32 0.27 24.27
N ARG A 40 -6.90 1.50 24.59
CA ARG A 40 -7.53 2.36 25.59
C ARG A 40 -8.96 2.73 25.21
N ASP A 41 -9.20 3.03 23.94
CA ASP A 41 -10.50 3.45 23.44
C ASP A 41 -11.50 2.29 23.31
N THR A 42 -11.02 1.08 22.99
CA THR A 42 -11.87 -0.08 22.71
C THR A 42 -11.96 -1.10 23.86
N GLY A 43 -11.03 -1.06 24.81
CA GLY A 43 -10.88 -2.08 25.85
C GLY A 43 -10.28 -3.41 25.34
N ILE A 44 -9.90 -3.49 24.05
CA ILE A 44 -9.29 -4.69 23.47
C ILE A 44 -7.81 -4.72 23.85
N PRO A 45 -7.26 -5.83 24.38
CA PRO A 45 -5.84 -5.92 24.70
C PRO A 45 -4.94 -5.71 23.47
N VAL A 46 -3.84 -4.96 23.63
CA VAL A 46 -2.85 -4.71 22.57
C VAL A 46 -2.41 -6.00 21.83
N PRO A 47 -2.11 -7.13 22.51
CA PRO A 47 -1.76 -8.37 21.80
C PRO A 47 -2.86 -8.92 20.89
N SER A 48 -4.14 -8.72 21.26
CA SER A 48 -5.27 -9.12 20.45
C SER A 48 -5.41 -8.25 19.21
N LEU A 49 -5.16 -6.94 19.33
CA LEU A 49 -5.13 -6.01 18.19
C LEU A 49 -3.98 -6.35 17.23
N ILE A 50 -2.80 -6.66 17.75
CA ILE A 50 -1.66 -7.11 16.93
C ILE A 50 -2.02 -8.37 16.17
N ARG A 51 -2.57 -9.38 16.85
CA ARG A 51 -3.00 -10.63 16.20
C ARG A 51 -4.05 -10.37 15.13
N TYR A 52 -5.01 -9.48 15.39
CA TYR A 52 -6.00 -9.08 14.40
C TYR A 52 -5.36 -8.46 13.16
N VAL A 53 -4.46 -7.49 13.32
CA VAL A 53 -3.75 -6.84 12.20
C VAL A 53 -2.95 -7.88 11.41
N LEU A 54 -2.13 -8.68 12.10
CA LEU A 54 -1.33 -9.73 11.44
C LEU A 54 -2.20 -10.71 10.66
N VAL A 55 -3.27 -11.23 11.25
CA VAL A 55 -4.18 -12.16 10.56
C VAL A 55 -4.89 -11.46 9.41
N LYS A 56 -5.42 -10.26 9.62
CA LYS A 56 -6.17 -9.52 8.60
C LYS A 56 -5.34 -9.27 7.34
N TYR A 57 -4.07 -8.89 7.51
CA TYR A 57 -3.21 -8.49 6.40
C TYR A 57 -2.31 -9.62 5.87
N ALA A 58 -1.98 -10.63 6.67
CA ALA A 58 -1.30 -11.83 6.19
C ALA A 58 -2.27 -12.84 5.52
N ALA A 59 -3.52 -12.95 6.00
CA ALA A 59 -4.52 -13.85 5.42
C ALA A 59 -5.14 -13.30 4.13
N SER A 60 -5.05 -11.99 3.87
CA SER A 60 -5.34 -11.41 2.56
C SER A 60 -4.30 -11.76 1.47
N GLY A 61 -3.39 -12.70 1.77
CA GLY A 61 -2.35 -13.20 0.88
C GLY A 61 -1.07 -12.40 1.01
N SER A 62 0.08 -13.03 0.75
CA SER A 62 1.38 -12.36 0.57
C SER A 62 1.31 -11.19 -0.42
N ASP A 63 0.32 -11.21 -1.32
CA ASP A 63 -0.02 -10.11 -2.21
C ASP A 63 -0.58 -8.88 -1.49
N ALA A 64 -1.20 -8.94 -0.31
CA ALA A 64 -1.70 -7.74 0.38
C ALA A 64 -0.61 -6.97 1.15
N LEU A 65 0.50 -7.65 1.49
CA LEU A 65 1.71 -7.02 2.02
C LEU A 65 2.57 -6.42 0.89
N LEU A 66 2.58 -7.04 -0.29
CA LEU A 66 3.26 -6.53 -1.49
C LEU A 66 2.37 -5.57 -2.33
N ALA A 67 1.07 -5.65 -2.15
CA ALA A 67 0.03 -4.81 -2.74
C ALA A 67 -0.73 -4.14 -1.61
N MET A 68 -0.09 -3.15 -1.00
CA MET A 68 -0.79 -1.87 -0.98
C MET A 68 -1.23 -1.62 -2.41
N THR A 69 -2.53 -1.73 -2.69
CA THR A 69 -3.11 -1.36 -3.98
C THR A 69 -2.42 -0.07 -4.47
N PRO A 70 -1.78 -0.06 -5.66
CA PRO A 70 -1.02 1.09 -6.10
C PRO A 70 -1.92 2.30 -5.95
N ILE A 71 -1.45 3.36 -5.29
CA ILE A 71 -2.19 4.63 -5.19
C ILE A 71 -2.76 5.02 -6.57
N VAL A 72 -1.98 4.70 -7.61
CA VAL A 72 -2.32 4.81 -9.02
C VAL A 72 -3.59 4.05 -9.41
N LEU A 73 -3.79 2.80 -8.97
CA LEU A 73 -5.02 2.05 -9.26
C LEU A 73 -6.25 2.72 -8.62
N ARG A 74 -6.14 3.17 -7.37
CA ARG A 74 -7.24 3.93 -6.72
C ARG A 74 -7.52 5.25 -7.44
N GLN A 75 -6.49 5.93 -7.94
CA GLN A 75 -6.67 7.14 -8.74
C GLN A 75 -7.34 6.83 -10.09
N MET A 76 -6.96 5.74 -10.75
CA MET A 76 -7.60 5.28 -11.99
C MET A 76 -9.09 4.98 -11.77
N GLU A 77 -9.45 4.28 -10.69
CA GLU A 77 -10.84 4.01 -10.32
C GLU A 77 -11.65 5.30 -10.12
N GLN A 78 -11.08 6.30 -9.43
CA GLN A 78 -11.75 7.59 -9.21
C GLN A 78 -12.03 8.35 -10.51
N HIS A 79 -11.17 8.23 -11.53
CA HIS A 79 -11.42 8.84 -12.85
C HIS A 79 -12.62 8.17 -13.55
N VAL A 80 -12.72 6.84 -13.47
CA VAL A 80 -13.85 6.08 -14.03
C VAL A 80 -15.15 6.42 -13.31
N GLU A 81 -15.16 6.38 -11.97
CA GLU A 81 -16.36 6.66 -11.17
C GLU A 81 -16.91 8.07 -11.40
N ARG A 82 -16.03 9.08 -11.50
CA ARG A 82 -16.44 10.46 -11.82
C ARG A 82 -17.08 10.57 -13.20
N ALA A 83 -16.51 9.89 -14.19
CA ALA A 83 -17.05 9.89 -15.55
C ALA A 83 -18.42 9.20 -15.62
N GLU A 84 -18.58 8.04 -14.98
CA GLU A 84 -19.85 7.34 -14.94
C GLU A 84 -20.92 8.11 -14.16
N SER A 85 -20.54 8.76 -13.06
CA SER A 85 -21.46 9.60 -12.28
C SER A 85 -21.95 10.81 -13.07
N ALA A 86 -21.07 11.42 -13.90
CA ALA A 86 -21.46 12.51 -14.79
C ALA A 86 -22.31 12.03 -15.97
N GLY A 87 -22.10 10.78 -16.43
CA GLY A 87 -22.89 10.14 -17.46
C GLY A 87 -22.78 10.77 -18.86
N THR A 88 -21.78 11.62 -19.09
CA THR A 88 -21.59 12.32 -20.38
C THR A 88 -20.41 11.77 -21.15
N ASP A 89 -20.48 11.86 -22.49
CA ASP A 89 -19.39 11.43 -23.37
C ASP A 89 -18.12 12.28 -23.17
N ALA A 90 -18.29 13.57 -22.86
CA ALA A 90 -17.18 14.45 -22.53
C ALA A 90 -16.41 13.96 -21.29
N ALA A 91 -17.12 13.62 -20.21
CA ALA A 91 -16.51 13.12 -18.98
C ALA A 91 -15.83 11.75 -19.18
N ARG A 92 -16.42 10.88 -20.02
CA ARG A 92 -15.79 9.60 -20.41
C ARG A 92 -14.49 9.81 -21.20
N LEU A 93 -14.48 10.76 -22.12
CA LEU A 93 -13.28 11.09 -22.90
C LEU A 93 -12.16 11.66 -22.02
N GLU A 94 -12.50 12.54 -21.08
CA GLU A 94 -11.54 13.08 -20.10
C GLU A 94 -10.94 11.97 -19.21
N ALA A 95 -11.78 11.06 -18.70
CA ALA A 95 -11.29 9.92 -17.93
C ALA A 95 -10.40 8.99 -18.76
N TYR A 96 -10.76 8.72 -20.02
CA TYR A 96 -9.94 7.91 -20.92
C TYR A 96 -8.55 8.52 -21.12
N GLU A 97 -8.45 9.83 -21.38
CA GLU A 97 -7.15 10.48 -21.54
C GLU A 97 -6.31 10.46 -20.26
N ALA A 98 -6.93 10.67 -19.10
CA ALA A 98 -6.25 10.56 -17.81
C ALA A 98 -5.70 9.13 -17.58
N LEU A 99 -6.53 8.10 -17.80
CA LEU A 99 -6.11 6.70 -17.69
C LEU A 99 -4.97 6.37 -18.66
N ARG A 100 -5.05 6.85 -19.91
CA ARG A 100 -4.01 6.64 -20.92
C ARG A 100 -2.66 7.23 -20.49
N GLN A 101 -2.65 8.42 -19.88
CA GLN A 101 -1.44 9.05 -19.35
C GLN A 101 -0.87 8.27 -18.17
N MET A 102 -1.72 7.83 -17.23
CA MET A 102 -1.31 7.03 -16.07
C MET A 102 -0.71 5.69 -16.50
N ILE A 103 -1.31 5.01 -17.48
CA ILE A 103 -0.78 3.76 -18.06
C ILE A 103 0.57 3.99 -18.76
N ALA A 104 0.72 5.10 -19.48
CA ALA A 104 1.99 5.44 -20.13
C ALA A 104 3.11 5.68 -19.11
N TRP A 105 2.80 6.38 -18.01
CA TRP A 105 3.75 6.60 -16.90
C TRP A 105 4.15 5.29 -16.21
N LEU A 106 3.18 4.40 -15.95
CA LEU A 106 3.46 3.08 -15.37
C LEU A 106 4.39 2.24 -16.26
N ARG A 107 4.17 2.24 -17.58
CA ARG A 107 5.04 1.54 -18.54
C ARG A 107 6.45 2.13 -18.61
N ALA A 108 6.59 3.45 -18.48
CA ALA A 108 7.90 4.09 -18.44
C ALA A 108 8.70 3.64 -17.20
N GLY A 109 8.05 3.61 -16.03
CA GLY A 109 8.65 3.12 -14.79
C GLY A 109 8.98 1.63 -14.77
N GLU A 110 8.38 0.81 -15.63
CA GLU A 110 8.76 -0.60 -15.85
C GLU A 110 10.02 -0.75 -16.70
N THR A 111 10.35 0.24 -17.55
CA THR A 111 11.49 0.19 -18.49
C THR A 111 12.78 0.71 -17.85
N GLU A 112 12.68 1.47 -16.75
CA GLU A 112 13.80 1.96 -15.92
C GLU A 112 14.18 1.00 -14.78
N ARG A 113 13.60 -0.22 -14.75
CA ARG A 113 13.97 -1.34 -13.86
C ARG A 113 14.88 -2.33 -14.58
#